data_AF-A0A1H0KHQ2-F1
#
_entry.id   AF-A0A1H0KHQ2-F1
#
_cell.length_a   1.000
_cell.length_b   1.000
_cell.length_c   1.000
_cell.angle_alpha   90.00
_cell.angle_beta   90.00
_cell.angle_gamma   90.00
#
_symmetry.space_group_name_H-M   'P 1'
#
loop_
_entity.id
_entity.type
_entity.pdbx_description
1 polymer ?
#
loop_
_entity_poly.entity_id
_entity_poly.type
_entity_poly.pdbx_seq_one_letter_code
_entity_poly.pdbx_strand_id
1 'polypeptide(L)'
;MSEENITRITIDDKEIILIGTAHVSKSSAIQVKEVIEAEQPDSVCVELDEQRYQSVIDSDRWRNMDIFKVIREKKATLLFMNLAISSFQNRMAKQFGIKPGQEMIQGVESAKEINAELVLADRNIQTTFSRIWGNLGFLGKGKLITSVFGSILVQENISEEELERMKKQDTLNAAMNEFSQAFPRLKEPLIDERDQYLAQKIKDAPGKKIVAVLGAAHIPGILEEIKHEHDLDKLMETPKKSIVPKMIGWAIPIAIIAVIAYTFMNNPSAGMEQTISWLLWNGSFSALGAAIAFGHPLTILTAFVIAPISSLNPFMAAGWFAGFTQAYLRRPHVADLEALSDDVQTFKGFWRNKVTRILLVVILSNIGSTIGTMVGGADVLRVFFENL
;
A
#
# COMPACT_ATOMS: atom_id res chain seq x y z
N MET A 1 -9.06 32.28 22.14
CA MET A 1 -8.78 30.94 21.58
C MET A 1 -8.99 29.93 22.69
N SER A 2 -9.64 28.78 22.45
CA SER A 2 -9.62 27.70 23.45
C SER A 2 -8.26 27.00 23.35
N GLU A 3 -7.53 26.90 24.46
CA GLU A 3 -6.24 26.21 24.54
C GLU A 3 -6.39 24.70 24.80
N GLU A 4 -7.60 24.16 24.69
CA GLU A 4 -7.95 22.80 25.13
C GLU A 4 -7.15 21.70 24.40
N ASN A 5 -6.64 21.98 23.20
CA ASN A 5 -5.85 21.05 22.37
C ASN A 5 -4.36 21.45 22.23
N ILE A 6 -3.90 22.42 23.01
CA ILE A 6 -2.53 22.95 22.92
C ILE A 6 -1.76 22.51 24.16
N THR A 7 -0.61 21.86 23.94
CA THR A 7 0.32 21.51 25.02
C THR A 7 1.63 22.26 24.82
N ARG A 8 2.09 22.97 25.86
CA ARG A 8 3.35 23.72 25.84
C ARG A 8 4.36 23.05 26.75
N ILE A 9 5.58 22.83 26.24
CA ILE A 9 6.70 22.26 26.99
C ILE A 9 7.98 23.02 26.68
N THR A 10 8.98 22.89 27.57
CA THR A 10 10.32 23.44 27.38
C THR A 10 11.36 22.33 27.49
N ILE A 11 12.21 22.18 26.47
CA ILE A 11 13.27 21.17 26.41
C ILE A 11 14.52 21.80 25.81
N ASP A 12 15.68 21.63 26.47
CA ASP A 12 17.00 22.08 25.98
C ASP A 12 16.99 23.54 25.45
N ASP A 13 16.39 24.45 26.22
CA ASP A 13 16.19 25.87 25.91
C ASP A 13 15.25 26.20 24.74
N LYS A 14 14.45 25.22 24.27
CA LYS A 14 13.43 25.40 23.25
C LYS A 14 12.03 25.38 23.85
N GLU A 15 11.19 26.33 23.45
CA GLU A 15 9.74 26.29 23.66
C GLU A 15 9.09 25.48 22.53
N ILE A 16 8.38 24.41 22.91
CA ILE A 16 7.69 23.53 21.98
C ILE A 16 6.19 23.58 22.26
N ILE A 17 5.42 23.92 21.23
CA ILE A 17 3.96 24.04 21.27
C ILE A 17 3.38 22.92 20.40
N LEU A 18 2.75 21.93 21.04
CA LEU A 18 2.11 20.81 20.37
C LEU A 18 0.62 21.12 20.16
N ILE A 19 0.17 21.08 18.91
CA ILE A 19 -1.23 21.25 18.53
C ILE A 19 -1.79 19.88 18.21
N GLY A 20 -2.67 19.37 19.08
CA GLY A 20 -3.40 18.13 18.86
C GLY A 20 -4.59 18.35 17.93
N THR A 21 -4.63 17.61 16.82
CA THR A 21 -5.65 17.79 15.78
C THR A 21 -6.47 16.53 15.56
N ALA A 22 -7.72 16.71 15.14
CA ALA A 22 -8.55 15.63 14.62
C ALA A 22 -8.56 15.73 13.08
N HIS A 23 -8.05 14.71 12.39
CA HIS A 23 -7.75 14.68 10.94
C HIS A 23 -8.91 14.95 9.97
N VAL A 24 -10.10 15.24 10.49
CA VAL A 24 -11.35 15.46 9.74
C VAL A 24 -12.12 16.66 10.30
N SER A 25 -11.43 17.62 10.93
CA SER A 25 -12.04 18.79 11.55
C SER A 25 -11.59 20.11 10.90
N LYS A 26 -12.55 20.88 10.36
CA LYS A 26 -12.30 22.25 9.87
C LYS A 26 -11.82 23.18 10.98
N SER A 27 -12.31 23.02 12.21
CA SER A 27 -11.89 23.85 13.33
C SER A 27 -10.43 23.61 13.71
N SER A 28 -9.90 22.40 13.51
CA SER A 28 -8.49 22.10 13.73
C SER A 28 -7.59 22.85 12.76
N ALA A 29 -7.95 22.95 11.48
CA ALA A 29 -7.17 23.74 10.52
C ALA A 29 -7.16 25.24 10.89
N ILE A 30 -8.30 25.81 11.26
CA ILE A 30 -8.38 27.21 11.70
C ILE A 30 -7.49 27.44 12.93
N GLN A 31 -7.57 26.56 13.94
CA GLN A 31 -6.74 26.65 15.15
C GLN A 31 -5.25 26.58 14.83
N VAL A 32 -4.83 25.70 13.92
CA VAL A 32 -3.43 25.62 13.46
C VAL A 32 -2.96 26.96 12.91
N LYS A 33 -3.77 27.58 12.03
CA LYS A 33 -3.44 28.89 11.46
C LYS A 33 -3.32 29.97 12.54
N GLU A 34 -4.33 30.08 13.41
CA GLU A 34 -4.37 31.09 14.48
C GLU A 34 -3.16 30.97 15.42
N VAL A 35 -2.79 29.75 15.82
CA VAL A 35 -1.64 29.51 16.70
C VAL A 35 -0.33 29.85 16.01
N ILE A 36 -0.13 29.40 14.77
CA ILE A 36 1.14 29.67 14.05
C ILE A 36 1.30 31.19 13.80
N GLU A 37 0.23 31.88 13.41
CA GLU A 37 0.25 33.33 13.21
C GLU A 37 0.50 34.10 14.50
N ALA A 38 -0.07 33.67 15.63
CA ALA A 38 0.12 34.33 16.92
C ALA A 38 1.52 34.06 17.51
N GLU A 39 2.01 32.83 17.38
CA GLU A 39 3.24 32.40 18.04
C GLU A 39 4.50 32.77 17.26
N GLN A 40 4.41 32.94 15.94
CA GLN A 40 5.54 33.23 15.03
C GLN A 40 6.77 32.33 15.31
N PRO A 41 6.63 30.99 15.22
CA PRO A 41 7.72 30.06 15.52
C PRO A 41 8.85 30.13 14.49
N ASP A 42 10.04 29.69 14.92
CA ASP A 42 11.19 29.49 14.03
C ASP A 42 10.99 28.27 13.11
N SER A 43 10.33 27.23 13.63
CA SER A 43 10.03 26.00 12.90
C SER A 43 8.59 25.54 13.10
N VAL A 44 8.00 25.02 12.02
CA VAL A 44 6.73 24.30 12.04
C VAL A 44 6.97 22.84 11.68
N CYS A 45 6.71 21.95 12.63
CA CYS A 45 6.73 20.51 12.42
C CYS A 45 5.33 20.02 12.03
N VAL A 46 5.24 19.15 11.03
CA VAL A 46 3.96 18.53 10.63
C VAL A 46 4.08 17.00 10.61
N GLU A 47 3.01 16.30 11.02
CA GLU A 47 2.90 14.83 10.96
C GLU A 47 2.70 14.31 9.52
N LEU A 48 3.61 14.70 8.63
CA LEU A 48 3.69 14.27 7.25
C LEU A 48 5.11 13.79 6.94
N ASP A 49 5.20 12.73 6.15
CA ASP A 49 6.46 12.32 5.53
C ASP A 49 6.64 12.95 4.15
N GLU A 50 7.87 12.95 3.65
CA GLU A 50 8.24 13.55 2.35
C GLU A 50 7.35 13.08 1.20
N GLN A 51 7.00 11.80 1.15
CA GLN A 51 6.14 11.31 0.08
C GLN A 51 4.74 11.90 0.23
N ARG A 52 4.12 11.86 1.43
CA ARG A 52 2.79 12.47 1.62
C ARG A 52 2.80 13.99 1.38
N TYR A 53 3.90 14.67 1.62
CA TYR A 53 4.04 16.09 1.33
C TYR A 53 4.00 16.37 -0.18
N GLN A 54 4.82 15.66 -0.97
CA GLN A 54 4.91 15.85 -2.42
C GLN A 54 3.59 15.61 -3.14
N SER A 55 2.79 14.69 -2.64
CA SER A 55 1.52 14.37 -3.26
C SER A 55 0.43 15.40 -3.11
N VAL A 56 0.41 16.03 -1.93
CA VAL A 56 -0.53 17.08 -1.62
C VAL A 56 -0.25 18.31 -2.49
N ILE A 57 1.03 18.63 -2.70
CA ILE A 57 1.45 19.89 -3.35
C ILE A 57 1.39 19.81 -4.88
N ASP A 58 1.74 18.68 -5.50
CA ASP A 58 1.84 18.56 -6.97
C ASP A 58 0.73 17.67 -7.57
N SER A 59 -0.51 17.84 -7.08
CA SER A 59 -1.63 16.92 -7.36
C SER A 59 -2.02 16.82 -8.85
N ASP A 60 -1.97 17.91 -9.63
CA ASP A 60 -2.34 17.89 -11.05
C ASP A 60 -1.29 17.24 -11.96
N ARG A 61 0.00 17.51 -11.71
CA ARG A 61 1.09 16.82 -12.42
C ARG A 61 1.13 15.34 -12.05
N TRP A 62 0.77 15.04 -10.81
CA TRP A 62 0.68 13.68 -10.29
C TRP A 62 -0.37 12.84 -11.02
N ARG A 63 -1.61 13.35 -11.16
CA ARG A 63 -2.72 12.64 -11.82
C ARG A 63 -2.46 12.26 -13.27
N ASN A 64 -1.67 13.08 -13.96
CA ASN A 64 -1.30 12.89 -15.36
C ASN A 64 -0.02 12.06 -15.56
N MET A 65 0.63 11.61 -14.48
CA MET A 65 1.88 10.86 -14.58
C MET A 65 1.63 9.43 -15.10
N ASP A 66 2.50 8.96 -15.99
CA ASP A 66 2.53 7.57 -16.44
C ASP A 66 2.98 6.66 -15.29
N ILE A 67 2.21 5.60 -15.02
CA ILE A 67 2.51 4.63 -13.94
C ILE A 67 3.90 3.99 -14.13
N PHE A 68 4.37 3.76 -15.35
CA PHE A 68 5.73 3.26 -15.59
C PHE A 68 6.80 4.25 -15.19
N LYS A 69 6.55 5.55 -15.40
CA LYS A 69 7.45 6.61 -14.95
C LYS A 69 7.49 6.66 -13.42
N VAL A 70 6.33 6.55 -12.78
CA VAL A 70 6.19 6.46 -11.32
C VAL A 70 6.99 5.28 -10.75
N ILE A 71 6.86 4.08 -11.33
CA ILE A 71 7.61 2.90 -10.89
C ILE A 71 9.11 3.08 -11.12
N ARG A 72 9.53 3.57 -12.29
CA ARG A 72 10.94 3.80 -12.63
C ARG A 72 11.61 4.80 -11.69
N GLU A 73 10.90 5.85 -11.30
CA GLU A 73 11.36 6.87 -10.36
C GLU A 73 11.24 6.43 -8.89
N LYS A 74 10.90 5.16 -8.61
CA LYS A 74 10.67 4.61 -7.26
C LYS A 74 9.57 5.35 -6.47
N LYS A 75 8.63 5.99 -7.19
CA LYS A 75 7.48 6.74 -6.63
C LYS A 75 6.21 5.88 -6.51
N ALA A 76 6.31 4.56 -6.67
CA ALA A 76 5.18 3.64 -6.57
C ALA A 76 4.43 3.78 -5.24
N THR A 77 5.11 4.07 -4.14
CA THR A 77 4.42 4.23 -2.87
C THR A 77 3.75 5.58 -2.71
N LEU A 78 4.40 6.63 -3.21
CA LEU A 78 3.76 7.94 -3.33
C LEU A 78 2.41 7.81 -4.04
N LEU A 79 2.35 6.99 -5.10
CA LEU A 79 1.09 6.64 -5.77
C LEU A 79 0.07 5.97 -4.86
N PHE A 80 0.44 4.90 -4.16
CA PHE A 80 -0.49 4.20 -3.29
C PHE A 80 -0.99 5.07 -2.15
N MET A 81 -0.13 5.93 -1.59
CA MET A 81 -0.56 6.90 -0.58
C MET A 81 -1.54 7.91 -1.15
N ASN A 82 -1.31 8.40 -2.36
CA ASN A 82 -2.20 9.39 -2.97
C ASN A 82 -3.54 8.79 -3.26
N LEU A 83 -3.56 7.53 -3.70
CA LEU A 83 -4.80 6.80 -3.88
C LEU A 83 -5.53 6.58 -2.56
N ALA A 84 -4.83 6.21 -1.49
CA ALA A 84 -5.42 6.05 -0.17
C ALA A 84 -5.99 7.38 0.36
N ILE A 85 -5.19 8.45 0.28
CA ILE A 85 -5.57 9.81 0.68
C ILE A 85 -6.72 10.31 -0.17
N SER A 86 -6.65 10.25 -1.50
CA SER A 86 -7.72 10.69 -2.41
C SER A 86 -8.99 9.85 -2.27
N SER A 87 -8.88 8.54 -2.04
CA SER A 87 -10.06 7.69 -1.77
C SER A 87 -10.71 8.05 -0.45
N PHE A 88 -9.92 8.26 0.61
CA PHE A 88 -10.42 8.72 1.90
C PHE A 88 -11.00 10.12 1.81
N GLN A 89 -10.32 11.04 1.12
CA GLN A 89 -10.77 12.40 0.87
C GLN A 89 -12.06 12.44 0.07
N ASN A 90 -12.19 11.64 -0.99
CA ASN A 90 -13.43 11.57 -1.76
C ASN A 90 -14.58 11.02 -0.92
N ARG A 91 -14.34 10.01 -0.08
CA ARG A 91 -15.36 9.47 0.83
C ARG A 91 -15.79 10.50 1.88
N MET A 92 -14.83 11.14 2.54
CA MET A 92 -15.09 12.14 3.58
C MET A 92 -15.65 13.45 3.01
N ALA A 93 -15.24 13.87 1.81
CA ALA A 93 -15.80 15.03 1.13
C ALA A 93 -17.26 14.77 0.70
N LYS A 94 -17.56 13.58 0.16
CA LYS A 94 -18.95 13.19 -0.18
C LYS A 94 -19.85 13.11 1.06
N GLN A 95 -19.33 12.66 2.19
CA GLN A 95 -20.12 12.40 3.40
C GLN A 95 -20.20 13.61 4.35
N PHE A 96 -19.15 14.44 4.43
CA PHE A 96 -19.02 15.50 5.44
C PHE A 96 -18.61 16.87 4.87
N GLY A 97 -18.25 16.97 3.58
CA GLY A 97 -17.81 18.24 2.99
C GLY A 97 -16.49 18.78 3.57
N ILE A 98 -15.63 17.89 4.07
CA ILE A 98 -14.32 18.19 4.67
C ILE A 98 -13.25 17.45 3.87
N LYS A 99 -12.08 18.08 3.65
CA LYS A 99 -10.91 17.41 3.07
C LYS A 99 -10.01 16.90 4.22
N PRO A 100 -9.87 15.58 4.42
CA PRO A 100 -8.90 14.99 5.32
C PRO A 100 -7.48 15.53 5.18
N GLY A 101 -6.79 15.69 6.31
CA GLY A 101 -5.42 16.18 6.34
C GLY A 101 -5.29 17.70 6.26
N GLN A 102 -6.41 18.44 6.22
CA GLN A 102 -6.42 19.91 6.06
C GLN A 102 -5.61 20.63 7.13
N GLU A 103 -5.58 20.11 8.35
CA GLU A 103 -4.78 20.63 9.46
C GLU A 103 -3.28 20.56 9.17
N MET A 104 -2.78 19.47 8.57
CA MET A 104 -1.37 19.33 8.21
C MET A 104 -1.01 20.21 7.01
N ILE A 105 -1.92 20.31 6.04
CA ILE A 105 -1.77 21.22 4.89
C ILE A 105 -1.72 22.67 5.36
N GLN A 106 -2.60 23.05 6.28
CA GLN A 106 -2.60 24.40 6.86
C GLN A 106 -1.30 24.68 7.60
N GLY A 107 -0.75 23.71 8.35
CA GLY A 107 0.57 23.85 8.96
C GLY A 107 1.68 24.12 7.94
N VAL A 108 1.68 23.39 6.81
CA VAL A 108 2.59 23.61 5.69
C VAL A 108 2.45 25.00 5.08
N GLU A 109 1.21 25.44 4.85
CA GLU A 109 0.93 26.76 4.25
C GLU A 109 1.34 27.89 5.20
N SER A 110 0.93 27.81 6.48
CA SER A 110 1.25 28.82 7.48
C SER A 110 2.76 28.93 7.71
N ALA A 111 3.51 27.82 7.71
CA ALA A 111 4.98 27.84 7.78
C ALA A 111 5.59 28.67 6.64
N LYS A 112 5.09 28.50 5.41
CA LYS A 112 5.53 29.26 4.24
C LYS A 112 5.14 30.74 4.33
N GLU A 113 3.93 31.03 4.80
CA GLU A 113 3.41 32.39 4.94
C GLU A 113 4.26 33.24 5.91
N ILE A 114 4.69 32.66 7.02
CA ILE A 114 5.52 33.35 8.03
C ILE A 114 7.02 33.16 7.81
N ASN A 115 7.42 32.43 6.76
CA ASN A 115 8.81 32.09 6.45
C ASN A 115 9.54 31.34 7.60
N ALA A 116 8.82 30.44 8.27
CA ALA A 116 9.37 29.49 9.25
C ALA A 116 9.93 28.24 8.54
N GLU A 117 10.89 27.56 9.18
CA GLU A 117 11.42 26.30 8.66
C GLU A 117 10.35 25.20 8.75
N LEU A 118 10.08 24.54 7.62
CA LEU A 118 9.13 23.43 7.57
C LEU A 118 9.84 22.10 7.85
N VAL A 119 9.46 21.41 8.93
CA VAL A 119 9.99 20.09 9.27
C VAL A 119 8.92 19.03 9.05
N LEU A 120 9.18 18.13 8.09
CA LEU A 120 8.39 16.91 7.90
C LEU A 120 8.80 15.89 8.97
N ALA A 121 8.00 15.77 10.02
CA ALA A 121 8.40 15.11 11.25
C ALA A 121 8.06 13.63 11.30
N ASP A 122 7.24 13.10 10.37
CA ASP A 122 6.75 11.74 10.46
C ASP A 122 7.60 10.73 9.67
N ARG A 123 7.52 9.48 10.11
CA ARG A 123 8.21 8.35 9.49
C ARG A 123 7.58 8.01 8.15
N ASN A 124 8.41 7.49 7.25
CA ASN A 124 7.93 6.92 6.00
C ASN A 124 6.92 5.78 6.25
N ILE A 125 5.70 5.93 5.72
CA ILE A 125 4.63 4.96 5.93
C ILE A 125 4.98 3.55 5.42
N GLN A 126 5.85 3.42 4.40
CA GLN A 126 6.25 2.12 3.85
C GLN A 126 7.02 1.33 4.87
N THR A 127 7.93 2.02 5.57
CA THR A 127 8.72 1.41 6.61
C THR A 127 7.81 0.94 7.72
N THR A 128 6.88 1.79 8.16
CA THR A 128 5.83 1.45 9.14
C THR A 128 5.08 0.17 8.72
N PHE A 129 4.52 0.12 7.51
CA PHE A 129 3.79 -1.06 7.03
C PHE A 129 4.68 -2.30 6.84
N SER A 130 5.93 -2.12 6.40
CA SER A 130 6.88 -3.22 6.23
C SER A 130 7.24 -3.86 7.56
N ARG A 131 7.43 -3.05 8.61
CA ARG A 131 7.68 -3.51 9.98
C ARG A 131 6.47 -4.20 10.58
N ILE A 132 5.27 -3.63 10.41
CA ILE A 132 3.99 -4.29 10.75
C ILE A 132 3.93 -5.70 10.12
N TRP A 133 4.13 -5.79 8.80
CA TRP A 133 4.04 -7.06 8.08
C TRP A 133 5.12 -8.05 8.49
N GLY A 134 6.33 -7.58 8.80
CA GLY A 134 7.42 -8.43 9.31
C GLY A 134 7.12 -9.04 10.67
N ASN A 135 6.52 -8.27 11.58
CA ASN A 135 6.35 -8.64 12.99
C ASN A 135 5.17 -9.59 13.26
N LEU A 136 4.26 -9.76 12.30
CA LEU A 136 3.02 -10.54 12.47
C LEU A 136 3.20 -12.07 12.43
N GLY A 137 4.29 -12.60 11.86
CA GLY A 137 4.43 -14.04 11.59
C GLY A 137 3.33 -14.59 10.66
N PHE A 138 3.30 -15.91 10.39
CA PHE A 138 2.33 -16.50 9.45
C PHE A 138 0.88 -16.47 9.97
N LEU A 139 0.67 -16.82 11.23
CA LEU A 139 -0.67 -16.83 11.85
C LEU A 139 -1.25 -15.41 12.00
N GLY A 140 -0.43 -14.43 12.38
CA GLY A 140 -0.88 -13.04 12.49
C GLY A 140 -1.23 -12.44 11.13
N LYS A 141 -0.47 -12.77 10.08
CA LYS A 141 -0.82 -12.39 8.70
C LYS A 141 -2.16 -12.98 8.27
N GLY A 142 -2.37 -14.28 8.54
CA GLY A 142 -3.66 -14.95 8.25
C GLY A 142 -4.83 -14.26 8.95
N LYS A 143 -4.70 -14.01 10.27
CA LYS A 143 -5.71 -13.30 11.06
C LYS A 143 -5.99 -11.89 10.54
N LEU A 144 -4.96 -11.10 10.29
CA LEU A 144 -5.09 -9.72 9.78
C LEU A 144 -5.85 -9.71 8.45
N ILE A 145 -5.48 -10.58 7.51
CA ILE A 145 -6.17 -10.74 6.22
C ILE A 145 -7.64 -11.08 6.49
N THR A 146 -7.93 -12.11 7.28
CA THR A 146 -9.32 -12.52 7.55
C THR A 146 -10.14 -11.41 8.23
N SER A 147 -9.54 -10.62 9.12
CA SER A 147 -10.22 -9.49 9.78
C SER A 147 -10.53 -8.36 8.81
N VAL A 148 -9.57 -7.96 7.97
CA VAL A 148 -9.78 -6.91 6.95
C VAL A 148 -10.86 -7.34 5.95
N PHE A 149 -10.76 -8.56 5.40
CA PHE A 149 -11.77 -9.06 4.48
C PHE A 149 -13.13 -9.27 5.16
N GLY A 150 -13.15 -9.71 6.43
CA GLY A 150 -14.37 -9.80 7.23
C GLY A 150 -15.06 -8.45 7.42
N SER A 151 -14.31 -7.39 7.73
CA SER A 151 -14.86 -6.03 7.90
C SER A 151 -15.44 -5.42 6.62
N ILE A 152 -15.00 -5.88 5.45
CA ILE A 152 -15.54 -5.42 4.16
C ILE A 152 -16.86 -6.15 3.85
N LEU A 153 -17.00 -7.41 4.26
CA LEU A 153 -18.21 -8.21 4.07
C LEU A 153 -19.32 -7.81 5.05
N VAL A 154 -18.94 -7.36 6.25
CA VAL A 154 -19.86 -6.86 7.28
C VAL A 154 -19.92 -5.33 7.17
N GLN A 155 -20.69 -4.85 6.20
CA GLN A 155 -20.92 -3.43 6.02
C GLN A 155 -22.06 -2.98 6.95
N GLU A 156 -21.75 -2.70 8.22
CA GLU A 156 -22.73 -2.08 9.13
C GLU A 156 -22.83 -0.58 8.84
N ASN A 157 -24.06 -0.09 8.63
CA ASN A 157 -24.34 1.33 8.49
C ASN A 157 -24.17 2.01 9.85
N ILE A 158 -23.02 2.64 10.06
CA ILE A 158 -22.73 3.41 11.28
C ILE A 158 -23.74 4.56 11.38
N SER A 159 -24.45 4.65 12.50
CA SER A 159 -25.42 5.72 12.75
C SER A 159 -24.75 7.04 13.12
N GLU A 160 -25.46 8.16 12.95
CA GLU A 160 -24.94 9.50 13.26
C GLU A 160 -24.64 9.68 14.76
N GLU A 161 -25.42 9.03 15.63
CA GLU A 161 -25.18 8.97 17.08
C GLU A 161 -23.94 8.17 17.45
N GLU A 162 -23.66 7.11 16.72
CA GLU A 162 -22.47 6.27 16.91
C GLU A 162 -21.20 6.98 16.43
N LEU A 163 -21.32 7.76 15.36
CA LEU A 163 -20.26 8.65 14.89
C LEU A 163 -19.94 9.76 15.90
N GLU A 164 -20.95 10.42 16.47
CA GLU A 164 -20.76 11.44 17.52
C GLU A 164 -20.16 10.83 18.80
N ARG A 165 -20.52 9.58 19.13
CA ARG A 165 -19.86 8.85 20.21
C ARG A 165 -18.39 8.60 19.90
N MET A 166 -18.01 8.24 18.67
CA MET A 166 -16.60 8.03 18.28
C MET A 166 -15.75 9.31 18.27
N LYS A 167 -16.36 10.49 18.06
CA LYS A 167 -15.66 11.78 18.08
C LYS A 167 -15.20 12.22 19.47
N LYS A 168 -15.74 11.61 20.54
CA LYS A 168 -15.33 11.94 21.91
C LYS A 168 -13.94 11.38 22.19
N GLN A 169 -13.09 12.20 22.77
CA GLN A 169 -11.70 11.85 23.04
C GLN A 169 -11.59 10.59 23.93
N ASP A 170 -12.52 10.41 24.87
CA ASP A 170 -12.56 9.26 25.78
C ASP A 170 -12.90 7.92 25.10
N THR A 171 -13.79 7.92 24.10
CA THR A 171 -14.15 6.69 23.36
C THR A 171 -13.09 6.32 22.34
N LEU A 172 -12.44 7.32 21.72
CA LEU A 172 -11.30 7.10 20.84
C LEU A 172 -10.12 6.48 21.62
N ASN A 173 -9.82 7.03 22.80
CA ASN A 173 -8.80 6.51 23.70
C ASN A 173 -9.12 5.07 24.16
N ALA A 174 -10.38 4.79 24.50
CA ALA A 174 -10.81 3.45 24.88
C ALA A 174 -10.67 2.43 23.73
N ALA A 175 -11.11 2.79 22.52
CA ALA A 175 -10.97 1.94 21.33
C ALA A 175 -9.50 1.71 20.96
N MET A 176 -8.64 2.73 21.07
CA MET A 176 -7.20 2.59 20.85
C MET A 176 -6.54 1.71 21.91
N ASN A 177 -6.98 1.78 23.17
CA ASN A 177 -6.49 0.90 24.23
C ASN A 177 -6.92 -0.55 24.00
N GLU A 178 -8.16 -0.79 23.58
CA GLU A 178 -8.66 -2.14 23.23
C GLU A 178 -7.91 -2.72 22.02
N PHE A 179 -7.70 -1.91 20.97
CA PHE A 179 -6.88 -2.30 19.82
C PHE A 179 -5.44 -2.62 20.22
N SER A 180 -4.86 -1.81 21.10
CA SER A 180 -3.51 -1.99 21.65
C SER A 180 -3.36 -3.32 22.40
N GLN A 181 -4.37 -3.71 23.17
CA GLN A 181 -4.37 -4.98 23.90
C GLN A 181 -4.62 -6.19 22.99
N ALA A 182 -5.48 -6.04 21.97
CA ALA A 182 -5.79 -7.10 21.03
C ALA A 182 -4.66 -7.36 20.02
N PHE A 183 -3.92 -6.31 19.63
CA PHE A 183 -2.86 -6.37 18.63
C PHE A 183 -1.58 -5.64 19.08
N PRO A 184 -0.94 -6.07 20.18
CA PRO A 184 0.26 -5.39 20.70
C PRO A 184 1.42 -5.36 19.68
N ARG A 185 1.52 -6.39 18.83
CA ARG A 185 2.51 -6.44 17.73
C ARG A 185 2.24 -5.48 16.56
N LEU A 186 1.03 -4.91 16.48
CA LEU A 186 0.68 -3.86 15.53
C LEU A 186 0.93 -2.47 16.13
N LYS A 187 0.60 -2.30 17.41
CA LYS A 187 0.76 -1.03 18.14
C LYS A 187 2.20 -0.51 18.06
N GLU A 188 3.18 -1.35 18.37
CA GLU A 188 4.58 -0.96 18.45
C GLU A 188 5.06 -0.25 17.15
N PRO A 189 4.97 -0.86 15.95
CA PRO A 189 5.37 -0.16 14.73
C PRO A 189 4.37 0.91 14.26
N LEU A 190 3.08 0.82 14.60
CA LEU A 190 2.08 1.76 14.09
C LEU A 190 1.99 3.07 14.90
N ILE A 191 2.34 3.02 16.18
CA ILE A 191 2.15 4.10 17.14
C ILE A 191 3.48 4.38 17.85
N ASP A 192 3.98 3.45 18.66
CA ASP A 192 5.10 3.71 19.58
C ASP A 192 6.39 4.11 18.84
N GLU A 193 6.78 3.36 17.80
CA GLU A 193 7.93 3.71 16.97
C GLU A 193 7.74 5.01 16.17
N ARG A 194 6.49 5.39 15.88
CA ARG A 194 6.18 6.67 15.23
C ARG A 194 6.26 7.82 16.21
N ASP A 195 5.81 7.64 17.45
CA ASP A 195 5.94 8.62 18.52
C ASP A 195 7.41 8.91 18.81
N GLN A 196 8.26 7.87 18.85
CA GLN A 196 9.72 8.01 18.97
C GLN A 196 10.31 8.82 17.82
N TYR A 197 9.93 8.50 16.58
CA TYR A 197 10.40 9.21 15.39
C TYR A 197 9.95 10.68 15.38
N LEU A 198 8.67 10.94 15.67
CA LEU A 198 8.08 12.27 15.76
C LEU A 198 8.75 13.10 16.85
N ALA A 199 8.88 12.54 18.06
CA ALA A 199 9.49 13.19 19.20
C ALA A 199 10.93 13.62 18.90
N GLN A 200 11.75 12.73 18.33
CA GLN A 200 13.12 13.05 17.94
C GLN A 200 13.16 14.13 16.86
N LYS A 201 12.32 14.03 15.82
CA LYS A 201 12.26 15.03 14.75
C LYS A 201 11.83 16.41 15.23
N ILE A 202 10.91 16.49 16.19
CA ILE A 202 10.46 17.74 16.82
C ILE A 202 11.58 18.32 17.69
N LYS A 203 12.24 17.47 18.49
CA LYS A 203 13.37 17.88 19.35
C LYS A 203 14.53 18.46 18.54
N ASP A 204 14.84 17.85 17.41
CA ASP A 204 15.92 18.24 16.50
C ASP A 204 15.56 19.41 15.57
N ALA A 205 14.30 19.87 15.56
CA ALA A 205 13.87 20.97 14.70
C ALA A 205 14.66 22.26 15.01
N PRO A 206 15.05 23.04 13.99
CA PRO A 206 15.88 24.22 14.19
C PRO A 206 15.13 25.36 14.89
N GLY A 207 15.89 26.25 15.54
CA GLY A 207 15.32 27.39 16.26
C GLY A 207 14.98 27.10 17.73
N LYS A 208 14.40 28.10 18.38
CA LYS A 208 14.06 28.08 19.82
C LYS A 208 12.56 27.98 20.06
N LYS A 209 11.73 28.43 19.12
CA LYS A 209 10.28 28.32 19.22
C LYS A 209 9.75 27.42 18.12
N ILE A 210 9.17 26.28 18.51
CA ILE A 210 8.72 25.24 17.60
C ILE A 210 7.22 25.03 17.79
N VAL A 211 6.47 25.02 16.70
CA VAL A 211 5.07 24.57 16.70
C VAL A 211 4.99 23.22 15.98
N ALA A 212 4.40 22.21 16.61
CA ALA A 212 4.20 20.89 16.00
C ALA A 212 2.70 20.61 15.81
N VAL A 213 2.28 20.39 14.57
CA VAL A 213 0.92 20.00 14.20
C VAL A 213 0.84 18.48 14.12
N LEU A 214 0.08 17.87 15.03
CA LEU A 214 0.09 16.43 15.28
C LEU A 214 -1.34 15.89 15.40
N GLY A 215 -1.56 14.63 15.05
CA GLY A 215 -2.77 13.91 15.42
C GLY A 215 -2.86 13.80 16.94
N ALA A 216 -4.03 14.10 17.52
CA ALA A 216 -4.21 14.16 18.98
C ALA A 216 -3.82 12.84 19.70
N ALA A 217 -3.92 11.70 19.01
CA ALA A 217 -3.54 10.38 19.55
C ALA A 217 -2.03 10.21 19.79
N HIS A 218 -1.18 10.98 19.10
CA HIS A 218 0.28 10.90 19.22
C HIS A 218 0.82 11.78 20.36
N ILE A 219 0.06 12.78 20.83
CA ILE A 219 0.51 13.74 21.85
C ILE A 219 1.00 13.06 23.14
N PRO A 220 0.26 12.11 23.76
CA PRO A 220 0.70 11.50 25.01
C PRO A 220 2.02 10.72 24.85
N GLY A 221 2.18 9.99 23.74
CA GLY A 221 3.39 9.23 23.45
C GLY A 221 4.59 10.14 23.20
N ILE A 222 4.40 11.20 22.40
CA ILE A 222 5.45 12.20 22.13
C ILE A 222 5.92 12.88 23.41
N LEU A 223 5.01 13.24 24.33
CA LEU A 223 5.38 13.88 25.60
C LEU A 223 6.29 13.00 26.48
N GLU A 224 6.17 11.68 26.36
CA GLU A 224 7.06 10.75 27.05
C GLU A 224 8.36 10.55 26.26
N GLU A 225 8.25 10.26 24.96
CA GLU A 225 9.38 9.90 24.11
C GLU A 225 10.36 11.05 23.86
N ILE A 226 9.90 12.31 23.93
CA ILE A 226 10.75 13.49 23.72
C ILE A 226 11.81 13.68 24.81
N LYS A 227 11.66 12.99 25.95
CA LYS A 227 12.63 12.96 27.05
C LYS A 227 13.80 12.01 26.77
N HIS A 228 13.73 11.23 25.69
CA HIS A 228 14.70 10.22 25.32
C HIS A 228 15.38 10.57 24.00
N GLU A 229 16.53 9.93 23.74
CA GLU A 229 17.22 9.99 22.45
C GLU A 229 16.88 8.74 21.64
N HIS A 230 16.47 8.94 20.38
CA HIS A 230 16.04 7.89 19.47
C HIS A 230 16.91 7.82 18.22
N ASP A 231 17.32 6.61 17.89
CA ASP A 231 18.04 6.32 16.65
C ASP A 231 17.05 6.23 15.47
N LEU A 232 16.97 7.31 14.69
CA LEU A 232 16.10 7.38 13.52
C LEU A 232 16.45 6.33 12.45
N ASP A 233 17.73 5.96 12.29
CA ASP A 233 18.16 4.98 11.29
C ASP A 233 17.63 3.59 11.64
N LYS A 234 17.67 3.23 12.93
CA LYS A 234 17.08 1.98 13.42
C LYS A 234 15.55 1.95 13.26
N LEU A 235 14.88 3.08 13.46
CA LEU A 235 13.44 3.22 13.22
C LEU A 235 13.09 3.16 11.72
N MET A 236 14.06 3.39 10.84
CA MET A 236 13.93 3.29 9.39
C MET A 236 14.28 1.92 8.79
N GLU A 237 14.89 1.01 9.56
CA GLU A 237 15.27 -0.33 9.08
C GLU A 237 14.04 -1.22 8.76
N THR A 238 14.13 -2.05 7.71
CA THR A 238 13.06 -2.96 7.28
C THR A 238 13.40 -4.45 7.47
N PRO A 239 12.41 -5.31 7.77
CA PRO A 239 12.64 -6.74 8.03
C PRO A 239 13.22 -7.49 6.82
N LYS A 240 14.16 -8.42 7.06
CA LYS A 240 14.76 -9.28 6.02
C LYS A 240 13.73 -10.26 5.43
N LYS A 241 13.77 -10.47 4.11
CA LYS A 241 12.87 -11.42 3.40
C LYS A 241 13.30 -12.87 3.63
N SER A 242 12.34 -13.75 3.92
CA SER A 242 12.59 -15.19 4.07
C SER A 242 12.91 -15.87 2.73
N ILE A 243 13.80 -16.87 2.76
CA ILE A 243 14.25 -17.65 1.59
C ILE A 243 13.43 -18.95 1.43
N VAL A 244 12.75 -19.43 2.49
CA VAL A 244 12.05 -20.74 2.53
C VAL A 244 11.01 -20.93 1.42
N PRO A 245 10.13 -19.97 1.10
CA PRO A 245 9.16 -20.12 0.01
C PRO A 245 9.82 -20.35 -1.34
N LYS A 246 11.07 -19.86 -1.51
CA LYS A 246 11.81 -20.06 -2.75
C LYS A 246 12.23 -21.51 -2.97
N MET A 247 12.49 -22.25 -1.91
CA MET A 247 12.92 -23.65 -2.00
C MET A 247 11.75 -24.57 -2.34
N ILE A 248 10.59 -24.37 -1.72
CA ILE A 248 9.40 -25.22 -1.91
C ILE A 248 8.86 -25.08 -3.34
N GLY A 249 8.89 -23.87 -3.91
CA GLY A 249 8.35 -23.62 -5.26
C GLY A 249 9.02 -24.41 -6.39
N TRP A 250 10.28 -24.85 -6.22
CA TRP A 250 11.02 -25.54 -7.29
C TRP A 250 10.72 -27.04 -7.42
N ALA A 251 10.11 -27.66 -6.40
CA ALA A 251 9.88 -29.11 -6.40
C ALA A 251 9.00 -29.58 -7.58
N ILE A 252 7.94 -28.83 -7.89
CA ILE A 252 6.97 -29.19 -8.94
C ILE A 252 7.58 -29.05 -10.35
N PRO A 253 8.22 -27.92 -10.73
CA PRO A 253 8.87 -27.81 -12.04
C PRO A 253 9.97 -28.85 -12.27
N ILE A 254 10.78 -29.14 -11.25
CA ILE A 254 11.84 -30.14 -11.35
C ILE A 254 11.25 -31.52 -11.67
N ALA A 255 10.15 -31.91 -11.00
CA ALA A 255 9.48 -33.17 -11.27
C ALA A 255 8.95 -33.26 -12.71
N ILE A 256 8.30 -32.20 -13.20
CA ILE A 256 7.76 -32.16 -14.58
C ILE A 256 8.88 -32.26 -15.61
N ILE A 257 9.97 -31.50 -15.44
CA ILE A 257 11.14 -31.55 -16.33
C ILE A 257 11.79 -32.94 -16.29
N ALA A 258 11.92 -33.56 -15.12
CA ALA A 258 12.51 -34.89 -14.98
C ALA A 258 11.68 -35.96 -15.71
N VAL A 259 10.35 -35.91 -15.60
CA VAL A 259 9.44 -36.82 -16.32
C VAL A 259 9.60 -36.67 -17.83
N ILE A 260 9.57 -35.44 -18.35
CA ILE A 260 9.73 -35.18 -19.79
C ILE A 260 11.11 -35.64 -20.29
N ALA A 261 12.17 -35.33 -19.55
CA ALA A 261 13.53 -35.73 -19.90
C ALA A 261 13.68 -37.26 -19.93
N TYR A 262 13.12 -37.97 -18.96
CA TYR A 262 13.13 -39.44 -18.94
C TYR A 262 12.37 -40.02 -20.13
N THR A 263 11.19 -39.51 -20.47
CA THR A 263 10.46 -39.95 -21.66
C THR A 263 11.29 -39.74 -22.92
N PHE A 264 11.96 -38.60 -23.08
CA PHE A 264 12.84 -38.35 -24.23
C PHE A 264 13.97 -39.37 -24.36
N MET A 265 14.53 -39.84 -23.24
CA MET A 265 15.61 -40.82 -23.23
C MET A 265 15.14 -42.20 -23.71
N ASN A 266 13.89 -42.58 -23.45
CA ASN A 266 13.34 -43.89 -23.83
C ASN A 266 12.60 -43.86 -25.18
N ASN A 267 11.84 -42.79 -25.42
CA ASN A 267 11.02 -42.59 -26.61
C ASN A 267 11.01 -41.10 -27.00
N PRO A 268 11.90 -40.66 -27.92
CA PRO A 268 11.99 -39.27 -28.36
C PRO A 268 10.68 -38.71 -28.96
N SER A 269 9.90 -39.54 -29.65
CA SER A 269 8.59 -39.13 -30.18
C SER A 269 7.59 -38.82 -29.07
N ALA A 270 7.51 -39.65 -28.04
CA ALA A 270 6.62 -39.42 -26.90
C ALA A 270 7.08 -38.21 -26.06
N GLY A 271 8.39 -38.01 -25.88
CA GLY A 271 8.92 -36.79 -25.24
C GLY A 271 8.56 -35.51 -26.01
N MET A 272 8.58 -35.55 -27.35
CA MET A 272 8.13 -34.45 -28.19
C MET A 272 6.63 -34.18 -28.03
N GLU A 273 5.80 -35.23 -28.01
CA GLU A 273 4.36 -35.12 -27.77
C GLU A 273 4.06 -34.47 -26.41
N GLN A 274 4.72 -34.91 -25.33
CA GLN A 274 4.62 -34.29 -24.01
C GLN A 274 4.97 -32.81 -24.01
N THR A 275 6.05 -32.45 -24.72
CA THR A 275 6.50 -31.06 -24.81
C THR A 275 5.49 -30.19 -25.55
N ILE A 276 4.99 -30.66 -26.70
CA ILE A 276 3.97 -29.95 -27.48
C ILE A 276 2.68 -29.81 -26.68
N SER A 277 2.23 -30.88 -26.02
CA SER A 277 1.04 -30.86 -25.18
C SER A 277 1.18 -29.85 -24.03
N TRP A 278 2.32 -29.85 -23.33
CA TRP A 278 2.62 -28.87 -22.28
C TRP A 278 2.54 -27.43 -22.79
N LEU A 279 3.18 -27.16 -23.93
CA LEU A 279 3.18 -25.85 -24.58
C LEU A 279 1.76 -25.40 -24.94
N LEU A 280 0.98 -26.27 -25.59
CA LEU A 280 -0.35 -25.93 -26.09
C LEU A 280 -1.36 -25.73 -24.96
N TRP A 281 -1.37 -26.59 -23.94
CA TRP A 281 -2.30 -26.44 -22.82
C TRP A 281 -2.00 -25.19 -21.99
N ASN A 282 -0.74 -24.97 -21.61
CA ASN A 282 -0.36 -23.77 -20.86
C ASN A 282 -0.62 -22.50 -21.67
N GLY A 283 -0.13 -22.47 -22.93
CA GLY A 283 -0.24 -21.30 -23.79
C GLY A 283 -1.69 -20.94 -24.11
N SER A 284 -2.50 -21.91 -24.55
CA SER A 284 -3.86 -21.65 -25.03
C SER A 284 -4.79 -21.19 -23.92
N PHE A 285 -4.76 -21.82 -22.74
CA PHE A 285 -5.61 -21.40 -21.62
C PHE A 285 -5.20 -20.02 -21.08
N SER A 286 -3.90 -19.71 -21.01
CA SER A 286 -3.43 -18.39 -20.60
C SER A 286 -3.84 -17.30 -21.61
N ALA A 287 -3.68 -17.58 -22.91
CA ALA A 287 -4.11 -16.71 -24.00
C ALA A 287 -5.63 -16.46 -23.98
N LEU A 288 -6.42 -17.51 -23.73
CA LEU A 288 -7.86 -17.41 -23.58
C LEU A 288 -8.23 -16.48 -22.40
N GLY A 289 -7.54 -16.62 -21.27
CA GLY A 289 -7.70 -15.71 -20.13
C GLY A 289 -7.43 -14.24 -20.49
N ALA A 290 -6.33 -13.96 -21.20
CA ALA A 290 -6.02 -12.63 -21.71
C ALA A 290 -7.08 -12.13 -22.71
N ALA A 291 -7.63 -13.01 -23.55
CA ALA A 291 -8.66 -12.67 -24.52
C ALA A 291 -9.99 -12.30 -23.86
N ILE A 292 -10.43 -13.04 -22.83
CA ILE A 292 -11.63 -12.74 -22.02
C ILE A 292 -11.50 -11.38 -21.34
N ALA A 293 -10.29 -11.00 -20.92
CA ALA A 293 -10.01 -9.67 -20.38
C ALA A 293 -10.03 -8.54 -21.44
N PHE A 294 -10.29 -8.85 -22.71
CA PHE A 294 -10.12 -7.96 -23.86
C PHE A 294 -8.72 -7.34 -23.91
N GLY A 295 -7.71 -8.18 -23.66
CA GLY A 295 -6.30 -7.83 -23.85
C GLY A 295 -6.01 -7.44 -25.30
N HIS A 296 -4.98 -6.64 -25.50
CA HIS A 296 -4.45 -6.35 -26.82
C HIS A 296 -4.00 -7.65 -27.52
N PRO A 297 -4.10 -7.80 -28.85
CA PRO A 297 -3.65 -9.02 -29.54
C PRO A 297 -2.22 -9.46 -29.18
N LEU A 298 -1.29 -8.51 -29.09
CA LEU A 298 0.08 -8.79 -28.62
C LEU A 298 0.14 -9.26 -27.16
N THR A 299 -0.75 -8.79 -26.29
CA THR A 299 -0.88 -9.28 -24.91
C THR A 299 -1.32 -10.74 -24.88
N ILE A 300 -2.28 -11.11 -25.72
CA ILE A 300 -2.77 -12.48 -25.86
C ILE A 300 -1.64 -13.40 -26.37
N LEU A 301 -0.88 -12.93 -27.36
CA LEU A 301 0.29 -13.64 -27.87
C LEU A 301 1.38 -13.80 -26.79
N THR A 302 1.65 -12.75 -26.00
CA THR A 302 2.60 -12.84 -24.88
C THR A 302 2.14 -13.88 -23.86
N ALA A 303 0.86 -13.89 -23.49
CA ALA A 303 0.32 -14.90 -22.57
C ALA A 303 0.52 -16.33 -23.12
N PHE A 304 0.26 -16.54 -24.42
CA PHE A 304 0.47 -17.84 -25.08
C PHE A 304 1.92 -18.31 -25.00
N VAL A 305 2.88 -17.45 -25.36
CA VAL A 305 4.30 -17.82 -25.45
C VAL A 305 4.95 -17.97 -24.08
N ILE A 306 4.60 -17.10 -23.13
CA ILE A 306 5.26 -17.07 -21.82
C ILE A 306 4.69 -18.14 -20.87
N ALA A 307 3.41 -18.49 -20.97
CA ALA A 307 2.77 -19.38 -20.01
C ALA A 307 3.52 -20.71 -19.78
N PRO A 308 3.91 -21.47 -20.82
CA PRO A 308 4.60 -22.75 -20.63
C PRO A 308 5.97 -22.65 -19.96
N ILE A 309 6.63 -21.50 -20.12
CA ILE A 309 7.94 -21.22 -19.52
C ILE A 309 7.75 -20.78 -18.07
N SER A 310 6.78 -19.90 -17.84
CA SER A 310 6.48 -19.38 -16.50
C SER A 310 5.90 -20.43 -15.57
N SER A 311 5.12 -21.40 -16.06
CA SER A 311 4.60 -22.49 -15.24
C SER A 311 5.69 -23.44 -14.72
N LEU A 312 6.86 -23.44 -15.36
CA LEU A 312 8.06 -24.16 -14.90
C LEU A 312 8.98 -23.29 -14.02
N ASN A 313 8.54 -22.09 -13.61
CA ASN A 313 9.28 -21.25 -12.69
C ASN A 313 8.34 -20.64 -11.62
N PRO A 314 8.48 -21.00 -10.33
CA PRO A 314 7.57 -20.56 -9.28
C PRO A 314 7.59 -19.05 -9.02
N PHE A 315 8.54 -18.30 -9.59
CA PHE A 315 8.65 -16.85 -9.45
C PHE A 315 8.21 -16.09 -10.70
N MET A 316 7.85 -16.78 -11.77
CA MET A 316 7.33 -16.18 -12.99
C MET A 316 5.86 -16.55 -13.14
N ALA A 317 5.02 -15.60 -13.53
CA ALA A 317 3.64 -15.90 -13.89
C ALA A 317 3.32 -15.26 -15.23
N ALA A 318 2.72 -16.02 -16.15
CA ALA A 318 2.36 -15.60 -17.50
C ALA A 318 1.58 -14.28 -17.49
N GLY A 319 0.65 -14.15 -16.55
CA GLY A 319 -0.18 -12.98 -16.38
C GLY A 319 0.60 -11.71 -16.06
N TRP A 320 1.74 -11.78 -15.37
CA TRP A 320 2.58 -10.60 -15.15
C TRP A 320 3.16 -10.08 -16.48
N PHE A 321 3.69 -10.97 -17.32
CA PHE A 321 4.24 -10.58 -18.63
C PHE A 321 3.15 -10.07 -19.57
N ALA A 322 2.00 -10.73 -19.59
CA ALA A 322 0.82 -10.26 -20.32
C ALA A 322 0.35 -8.89 -19.80
N GLY A 323 0.26 -8.73 -18.48
CA GLY A 323 -0.11 -7.46 -17.83
C GLY A 323 0.87 -6.33 -18.12
N PHE A 324 2.18 -6.60 -18.12
CA PHE A 324 3.19 -5.62 -18.51
C PHE A 324 3.08 -5.25 -19.99
N THR A 325 2.88 -6.24 -20.87
CA THR A 325 2.64 -6.00 -22.29
C THR A 325 1.39 -5.14 -22.50
N GLN A 326 0.31 -5.46 -21.81
CA GLN A 326 -0.94 -4.73 -21.84
C GLN A 326 -0.76 -3.29 -21.36
N ALA A 327 -0.08 -3.10 -20.23
CA ALA A 327 0.18 -1.79 -19.67
C ALA A 327 1.08 -0.97 -20.62
N TYR A 328 2.09 -1.58 -21.23
CA TYR A 328 2.99 -0.89 -22.16
C TYR A 328 2.26 -0.43 -23.43
N LEU A 329 1.39 -1.28 -23.98
CA LEU A 329 0.60 -1.00 -25.19
C LEU A 329 -0.59 -0.07 -24.92
N ARG A 330 -1.18 -0.15 -23.72
CA ARG A 330 -2.31 0.68 -23.28
C ARG A 330 -1.98 1.35 -21.96
N ARG A 331 -1.13 2.38 -22.05
CA ARG A 331 -0.58 3.10 -20.90
C ARG A 331 -1.69 3.64 -19.98
N PRO A 332 -1.76 3.14 -18.72
CA PRO A 332 -2.61 3.70 -17.69
C PRO A 332 -1.96 4.93 -17.06
N HIS A 333 -2.80 5.88 -16.63
CA HIS A 333 -2.39 7.05 -15.86
C HIS A 333 -2.85 6.91 -14.41
N VAL A 334 -2.33 7.76 -13.52
CA VAL A 334 -2.76 7.81 -12.11
C VAL A 334 -4.27 8.06 -11.98
N ALA A 335 -4.86 8.88 -12.86
CA ALA A 335 -6.31 9.09 -12.89
C ALA A 335 -7.12 7.79 -13.09
N ASP A 336 -6.61 6.83 -13.87
CA ASP A 336 -7.26 5.51 -14.03
C ASP A 336 -7.23 4.72 -12.71
N LEU A 337 -6.20 4.89 -11.86
CA LEU A 337 -6.14 4.27 -10.54
C LEU A 337 -7.08 4.95 -9.53
N GLU A 338 -7.19 6.28 -9.56
CA GLU A 338 -8.08 7.04 -8.65
C GLU A 338 -9.55 6.73 -8.91
N ALA A 339 -9.94 6.61 -10.19
CA ALA A 339 -11.29 6.27 -10.59
C ALA A 339 -11.68 4.82 -10.26
N LEU A 340 -10.72 3.97 -9.85
CA LEU A 340 -10.94 2.54 -9.66
C LEU A 340 -12.06 2.24 -8.65
N SER A 341 -12.17 3.01 -7.56
CA SER A 341 -13.22 2.82 -6.55
C SER A 341 -14.64 3.04 -7.09
N ASP A 342 -14.81 3.94 -8.05
CA ASP A 342 -16.11 4.21 -8.67
C ASP A 342 -16.33 3.24 -9.85
N ASP A 343 -15.29 2.98 -10.64
CA ASP A 343 -15.37 2.11 -11.82
C ASP A 343 -15.65 0.65 -11.48
N VAL A 344 -15.15 0.14 -10.35
CA VAL A 344 -15.43 -1.25 -9.90
C VAL A 344 -16.89 -1.49 -9.51
N GLN A 345 -17.69 -0.43 -9.29
CA GLN A 345 -19.10 -0.57 -8.91
C GLN A 345 -20.00 -0.92 -10.09
N THR A 346 -19.51 -0.78 -11.33
CA THR A 346 -20.28 -1.12 -12.52
C THR A 346 -19.50 -2.09 -13.40
N PHE A 347 -20.21 -3.06 -14.00
CA PHE A 347 -19.59 -4.03 -14.90
C PHE A 347 -18.85 -3.36 -16.07
N LYS A 348 -19.45 -2.29 -16.62
CA LYS A 348 -18.88 -1.52 -17.73
C LYS A 348 -17.65 -0.70 -17.30
N GLY A 349 -17.68 -0.07 -16.13
CA GLY A 349 -16.54 0.67 -15.56
C GLY A 349 -15.37 -0.27 -15.30
N PHE A 350 -15.64 -1.41 -14.65
CA PHE A 350 -14.65 -2.42 -14.32
C PHE A 350 -13.94 -2.99 -15.56
N TRP A 351 -14.63 -3.17 -16.68
CA TRP A 351 -14.00 -3.63 -17.93
C TRP A 351 -13.36 -2.52 -18.76
N ARG A 352 -13.77 -1.25 -18.60
CA ARG A 352 -13.25 -0.11 -19.36
C ARG A 352 -12.00 0.52 -18.76
N ASN A 353 -11.93 0.59 -17.44
CA ASN A 353 -10.80 1.17 -16.74
C ASN A 353 -9.51 0.41 -17.11
N LYS A 354 -8.46 1.16 -17.45
CA LYS A 354 -7.22 0.56 -17.97
C LYS A 354 -6.50 -0.28 -16.92
N VAL A 355 -6.56 0.14 -15.65
CA VAL A 355 -5.91 -0.53 -14.53
C VAL A 355 -6.61 -1.84 -14.22
N THR A 356 -7.93 -1.82 -14.07
CA THR A 356 -8.72 -3.03 -13.84
C THR A 356 -8.60 -4.01 -15.01
N ARG A 357 -8.50 -3.52 -16.26
CA ARG A 357 -8.23 -4.37 -17.42
C ARG A 357 -6.86 -5.04 -17.33
N ILE A 358 -5.82 -4.33 -16.92
CA ILE A 358 -4.49 -4.93 -16.70
C ILE A 358 -4.57 -6.01 -15.61
N LEU A 359 -5.27 -5.73 -14.50
CA LEU A 359 -5.49 -6.71 -13.43
C LEU A 359 -6.25 -7.95 -13.92
N LEU A 360 -7.30 -7.76 -14.72
CA LEU A 360 -8.06 -8.84 -15.35
C LEU A 360 -7.17 -9.68 -16.27
N VAL A 361 -6.33 -9.04 -17.10
CA VAL A 361 -5.35 -9.75 -17.92
C VAL A 361 -4.42 -10.58 -17.03
N VAL A 362 -3.86 -10.02 -15.96
CA VAL A 362 -2.95 -10.76 -15.06
C VAL A 362 -3.67 -11.95 -14.42
N ILE A 363 -4.84 -11.73 -13.82
CA ILE A 363 -5.59 -12.74 -13.08
C ILE A 363 -6.05 -13.85 -14.00
N LEU A 364 -6.76 -13.52 -15.09
CA LEU A 364 -7.33 -14.52 -15.99
C LEU A 364 -6.24 -15.30 -16.74
N SER A 365 -5.13 -14.65 -17.13
CA SER A 365 -4.00 -15.35 -17.75
C SER A 365 -3.30 -16.30 -16.77
N ASN A 366 -3.20 -15.93 -15.49
CA ASN A 366 -2.65 -16.80 -14.44
C ASN A 366 -3.58 -17.98 -14.14
N ILE A 367 -4.90 -17.74 -14.02
CA ILE A 367 -5.90 -18.82 -13.87
C ILE A 367 -5.79 -19.78 -15.07
N GLY A 368 -5.74 -19.24 -16.29
CA GLY A 368 -5.53 -20.03 -17.50
C GLY A 368 -4.23 -20.83 -17.47
N SER A 369 -3.11 -20.23 -17.07
CA SER A 369 -1.83 -20.93 -16.94
C SER A 369 -1.89 -22.04 -15.89
N THR A 370 -2.55 -21.83 -14.76
CA THR A 370 -2.74 -22.85 -13.72
C THR A 370 -3.57 -24.03 -14.22
N ILE A 371 -4.69 -23.75 -14.90
CA ILE A 371 -5.51 -24.80 -15.53
C ILE A 371 -4.67 -25.56 -16.57
N GLY A 372 -3.92 -24.84 -17.41
CA GLY A 372 -3.02 -25.43 -18.40
C GLY A 372 -1.90 -26.27 -17.78
N THR A 373 -1.38 -25.88 -16.61
CA THR A 373 -0.41 -26.67 -15.83
C THR A 373 -1.04 -27.95 -15.31
N MET A 374 -2.27 -27.91 -14.80
CA MET A 374 -2.97 -29.10 -14.31
C MET A 374 -3.29 -30.07 -15.45
N VAL A 375 -3.89 -29.58 -16.54
CA VAL A 375 -4.28 -30.39 -17.70
C VAL A 375 -3.04 -30.91 -18.43
N GLY A 376 -2.09 -30.03 -18.74
CA GLY A 376 -0.84 -30.39 -19.40
C GLY A 376 0.02 -31.31 -18.55
N GLY A 377 0.08 -31.11 -17.23
CA GLY A 377 0.78 -32.01 -16.32
C GLY A 377 0.16 -33.40 -16.24
N ALA A 378 -1.18 -33.49 -16.21
CA ALA A 378 -1.88 -34.77 -16.27
C ALA A 378 -1.63 -35.49 -17.60
N ASP A 379 -1.61 -34.75 -18.71
CA ASP A 379 -1.34 -35.31 -20.03
C ASP A 379 0.12 -35.78 -20.18
N VAL A 380 1.08 -35.02 -19.66
CA VAL A 380 2.49 -35.42 -19.58
C VAL A 380 2.61 -36.75 -18.84
N LEU A 381 1.95 -36.90 -17.68
CA LEU A 381 1.95 -38.15 -16.93
C LEU A 381 1.28 -39.29 -17.69
N ARG A 382 0.15 -39.05 -18.36
CA ARG A 382 -0.53 -40.04 -19.20
C ARG A 382 0.40 -40.61 -20.28
N VAL A 383 1.00 -39.72 -21.08
CA VAL A 383 1.95 -40.11 -22.13
C VAL A 383 3.18 -40.82 -21.55
N PHE A 384 3.64 -40.39 -20.37
CA PHE A 384 4.76 -41.05 -19.67
C PHE A 384 4.41 -42.51 -19.33
N PHE A 385 3.25 -42.75 -18.71
CA PHE A 385 2.85 -44.10 -18.31
C PHE A 385 2.51 -45.02 -19.50
N GLU A 386 2.05 -44.46 -20.62
CA GLU A 386 1.80 -45.22 -21.86
C GLU A 386 3.09 -45.62 -22.60
N ASN A 387 4.23 -45.00 -22.27
CA ASN A 387 5.52 -45.19 -22.96
C ASN A 387 6.66 -45.61 -22.00
N LEU A 388 6.30 -46.19 -20.85
CA LEU A 388 7.24 -46.75 -19.86
C LEU A 388 7.85 -48.08 -20.30
#